data_AF-A0AA38PZ55-F1
#
_entry.id   AF-A0AA38PZ55-F1
#
_cell.length_a   1.000
_cell.length_b   1.000
_cell.length_c   1.000
_cell.angle_alpha   90.00
_cell.angle_beta   90.00
_cell.angle_gamma   90.00
#
_symmetry.space_group_name_H-M   'P 1'
#
loop_
_entity.id
_entity.type
_entity.pdbx_description
1 polymer ?
#
loop_
_entity_poly.entity_id
_entity_poly.type
_entity_poly.pdbx_seq_one_letter_code
_entity_poly.pdbx_strand_id
1 'polypeptide(L)'
;MPASSSKSRTFNVKYTGRNGFAERPTTSAQKREVHQHALDVIRHCGVRLPSVETIMNTDWTKPEPETSASVQKEIDDLRKRHGVLLSKLYDLNASAYLDDVEDRYRSRNEVLDEDPREWMKRELRDNPQASDVDYTQDEVERMIETSNAQKELYAKTYPYPFSPTAPTPAHLPSISRHNYNYCKQLIELQRKLLRVKKEEQIKQQREQERLRQEMYNRRRREEEARRQAQSEKDRLEKKFPTTIEEFNSKPKDFQNLIARFLDAGTLQEKHLKANNWTPEEVAPLKKIYNKDDKFRSHIIAMVMNMPKSTSSDPRRRNG
;
A
#
# COMPACT_ATOMS: atom_id res chain seq x y z
N MET A 1 39.61 -37.23 19.04
CA MET A 1 38.63 -36.14 18.87
C MET A 1 38.12 -35.74 20.25
N PRO A 2 38.22 -34.47 20.67
CA PRO A 2 37.77 -34.06 21.99
C PRO A 2 36.24 -34.11 22.07
N ALA A 3 35.72 -34.82 23.09
CA ALA A 3 34.29 -34.86 23.38
C ALA A 3 33.84 -33.44 23.76
N SER A 4 33.05 -32.83 22.88
CA SER A 4 32.39 -31.55 23.16
C SER A 4 31.40 -31.77 24.29
N SER A 5 31.81 -31.43 25.52
CA SER A 5 30.95 -31.32 26.68
C SER A 5 29.92 -30.23 26.39
N SER A 6 28.76 -30.65 25.87
CA SER A 6 27.64 -29.74 25.64
C SER A 6 27.14 -29.30 27.01
N LYS A 7 27.62 -28.15 27.47
CA LYS A 7 27.08 -27.50 28.66
C LYS A 7 25.57 -27.40 28.49
N SER A 8 24.82 -28.08 29.35
CA SER A 8 23.37 -28.00 29.37
C SER A 8 22.97 -26.53 29.47
N ARG A 9 22.23 -26.03 28.47
CA ARG A 9 21.77 -24.64 28.49
C ARG A 9 20.97 -24.41 29.78
N THR A 10 21.47 -23.53 30.62
CA THR A 10 20.78 -23.15 31.86
C THR A 10 19.58 -22.27 31.53
N PHE A 11 18.51 -22.40 32.33
CA PHE A 11 17.31 -21.59 32.16
C PHE A 11 17.64 -20.12 32.43
N ASN A 12 17.21 -19.22 31.55
CA ASN A 12 17.46 -17.80 31.71
C ASN A 12 16.41 -17.21 32.68
N VAL A 13 16.83 -16.94 33.91
CA VAL A 13 15.99 -16.46 35.03
C VAL A 13 15.24 -15.16 34.69
N LYS A 14 15.74 -14.36 33.74
CA LYS A 14 15.10 -13.11 33.28
C LYS A 14 13.71 -13.32 32.68
N TYR A 15 13.38 -14.53 32.22
CA TYR A 15 12.09 -14.84 31.60
C TYR A 15 11.10 -15.58 32.51
N THR A 16 11.45 -15.80 33.79
CA THR A 16 10.54 -16.40 34.76
C THR A 16 9.26 -15.56 34.88
N GLY A 17 8.09 -16.17 34.72
CA GLY A 17 6.80 -15.48 34.75
C GLY A 17 6.40 -14.76 33.47
N ARG A 18 7.19 -14.83 32.39
CA ARG A 18 6.85 -14.32 31.05
C ARG A 18 6.64 -15.47 30.07
N ASN A 19 5.76 -15.28 29.09
CA ASN A 19 5.44 -16.28 28.04
C ASN A 19 4.94 -17.65 28.56
N GLY A 20 4.29 -17.68 29.74
CA GLY A 20 3.72 -18.92 30.29
C GLY A 20 4.71 -19.85 30.99
N PHE A 21 5.99 -19.50 31.09
CA PHE A 21 6.97 -20.23 31.89
C PHE A 21 6.95 -19.72 33.33
N ALA A 22 5.97 -20.17 34.11
CA ALA A 22 5.84 -19.79 35.52
C ALA A 22 6.91 -20.52 36.37
N GLU A 23 7.08 -21.82 36.16
CA GLU A 23 7.98 -22.66 36.96
C GLU A 23 8.65 -23.74 36.11
N ARG A 24 9.84 -24.19 36.53
CA ARG A 24 10.57 -25.27 35.85
C ARG A 24 9.84 -26.59 36.13
N PRO A 25 9.55 -27.42 35.11
CA PRO A 25 8.88 -28.71 35.35
C PRO A 25 9.77 -29.59 36.24
N THR A 26 9.29 -29.86 37.46
CA THR A 26 10.03 -30.61 38.48
C THR A 26 9.78 -32.10 38.32
N THR A 27 8.53 -32.50 38.07
CA THR A 27 8.12 -33.90 37.95
C THR A 27 8.35 -34.46 36.53
N SER A 28 8.47 -35.78 36.42
CA SER A 28 8.61 -36.46 35.12
C SER A 28 7.39 -36.26 34.22
N ALA A 29 6.18 -36.24 34.81
CA ALA A 29 4.93 -35.97 34.11
C ALA A 29 4.91 -34.56 33.50
N GLN A 30 5.24 -33.53 34.30
CA GLN A 30 5.33 -32.14 33.82
C GLN A 30 6.36 -31.98 32.69
N LYS A 31 7.49 -32.71 32.75
CA LYS A 31 8.50 -32.68 31.69
C LYS A 31 7.97 -33.28 30.37
N ARG A 32 7.24 -34.39 30.44
CA ARG A 32 6.59 -34.98 29.25
C ARG A 32 5.54 -34.05 28.67
N GLU A 33 4.72 -33.43 29.51
CA GLU A 33 3.70 -32.47 29.10
C GLU A 33 4.32 -31.27 28.37
N VAL A 34 5.34 -30.63 28.95
CA VAL A 34 6.04 -29.51 28.30
C VAL A 34 6.69 -29.94 26.99
N HIS A 35 7.25 -31.16 26.92
CA HIS A 35 7.83 -31.70 25.69
C HIS A 35 6.77 -31.93 24.60
N GLN A 36 5.63 -32.53 24.95
CA GLN A 36 4.51 -32.77 24.06
C GLN A 36 3.98 -31.43 23.52
N HIS A 37 3.72 -30.47 24.40
CA HIS A 37 3.29 -29.13 24.02
C HIS A 37 4.30 -28.45 23.07
N ALA A 38 5.61 -28.59 23.31
CA ALA A 38 6.62 -28.06 22.39
C ALA A 38 6.57 -28.73 21.00
N LEU A 39 6.35 -30.05 20.94
CA LEU A 39 6.16 -30.76 19.68
C LEU A 39 4.90 -30.29 18.95
N ASP A 40 3.81 -30.05 19.67
CA ASP A 40 2.55 -29.57 19.10
C ASP A 40 2.71 -28.14 18.55
N VAL A 41 3.42 -27.27 19.27
CA VAL A 41 3.78 -25.94 18.76
C VAL A 41 4.63 -26.06 17.49
N ILE A 42 5.60 -26.97 17.43
CA ILE A 42 6.41 -27.16 16.21
C ILE A 42 5.57 -27.71 15.05
N ARG A 43 4.68 -28.67 15.32
CA ARG A 43 3.82 -29.31 14.31
C ARG A 43 2.76 -28.35 13.76
N HIS A 44 2.14 -27.55 14.61
CA HIS A 44 0.99 -26.73 14.25
C HIS A 44 1.35 -25.26 13.98
N CYS A 45 2.33 -24.72 14.70
CA CYS A 45 2.79 -23.34 14.58
C CYS A 45 4.16 -23.21 13.90
N GLY A 46 4.72 -24.32 13.38
CA GLY A 46 5.99 -24.32 12.67
C GLY A 46 6.01 -23.33 11.52
N VAL A 47 6.99 -22.43 11.53
CA VAL A 47 7.24 -21.52 10.41
C VAL A 47 7.76 -22.37 9.26
N ARG A 48 7.10 -22.33 8.10
CA ARG A 48 7.65 -22.93 6.88
C ARG A 48 8.95 -22.21 6.56
N LEU A 49 10.06 -22.91 6.71
CA LEU A 49 11.33 -22.44 6.21
C LEU A 49 11.25 -22.40 4.68
N PRO A 50 11.71 -21.31 4.03
CA PRO A 50 11.84 -21.31 2.59
C PRO A 50 12.78 -22.44 2.16
N SER A 51 12.56 -22.99 0.97
CA SER A 51 13.48 -24.00 0.42
C SER A 51 14.89 -23.41 0.28
N VAL A 52 15.92 -24.26 0.29
CA VAL A 52 17.31 -23.82 0.11
C VAL A 52 17.47 -23.07 -1.21
N GLU A 53 16.81 -23.54 -2.27
CA GLU A 53 16.77 -22.86 -3.57
C GLU A 53 16.17 -21.46 -3.46
N THR A 54 15.05 -21.31 -2.74
CA THR A 54 14.45 -19.99 -2.47
C THR A 54 15.42 -19.08 -1.72
N ILE A 55 16.13 -19.61 -0.72
CA ILE A 55 17.10 -18.83 0.06
C ILE A 55 18.26 -18.37 -0.82
N MET A 56 18.78 -19.22 -1.70
CA MET A 56 19.92 -18.89 -2.56
C MET A 56 19.57 -17.99 -3.74
N ASN A 57 18.35 -18.12 -4.28
CA ASN A 57 17.92 -17.37 -5.46
C ASN A 57 17.25 -16.02 -5.13
N THR A 58 16.75 -15.85 -3.90
CA THR A 58 16.16 -14.57 -3.48
C THR A 58 17.26 -13.60 -3.09
N ASP A 59 17.33 -12.44 -3.75
CA ASP A 59 18.22 -11.35 -3.34
C ASP A 59 17.65 -10.65 -2.10
N TRP A 60 17.98 -11.18 -0.92
CA TRP A 60 17.55 -10.63 0.37
C TRP A 60 18.07 -9.20 0.63
N THR A 61 19.02 -8.70 -0.18
CA THR A 61 19.50 -7.31 -0.06
C THR A 61 18.54 -6.29 -0.68
N LYS A 62 17.65 -6.74 -1.58
CA LYS A 62 16.67 -5.91 -2.26
C LYS A 62 15.27 -6.44 -1.97
N PRO A 63 14.62 -6.01 -0.87
CA PRO A 63 13.22 -6.34 -0.65
C PRO A 63 12.42 -5.84 -1.86
N GLU A 64 11.48 -6.67 -2.32
CA GLU A 64 10.55 -6.26 -3.37
C GLU A 64 9.88 -4.93 -2.97
N PRO A 65 9.71 -3.99 -3.91
CA PRO A 65 9.09 -2.72 -3.59
C PRO A 65 7.70 -2.96 -3.00
N GLU A 66 7.50 -2.44 -1.80
CA GLU A 66 6.21 -2.55 -1.12
C GLU A 66 5.17 -1.76 -1.91
N THR A 67 4.35 -2.47 -2.67
CA THR A 67 3.18 -1.91 -3.36
C THR A 67 1.93 -2.19 -2.55
N SER A 68 0.90 -1.36 -2.74
CA SER A 68 -0.39 -1.58 -2.08
C SER A 68 -0.99 -2.95 -2.42
N ALA A 69 -0.75 -3.44 -3.65
CA ALA A 69 -1.12 -4.79 -4.08
C ALA A 69 -0.36 -5.90 -3.32
N SER A 70 0.96 -5.73 -3.11
CA SER A 70 1.77 -6.69 -2.36
C SER A 70 1.31 -6.81 -0.89
N VAL A 71 1.07 -5.67 -0.22
CA VAL A 71 0.56 -5.67 1.16
C VAL A 71 -0.86 -6.26 1.25
N GLN A 72 -1.70 -6.01 0.25
CA GLN A 72 -3.04 -6.61 0.19
C GLN A 72 -2.97 -8.14 0.06
N LYS A 73 -2.07 -8.63 -0.79
CA LYS A 73 -1.79 -10.07 -0.93
C LYS A 73 -1.31 -10.66 0.40
N GLU A 74 -0.42 -9.96 1.11
CA GLU A 74 0.06 -10.39 2.44
C GLU A 74 -1.08 -10.50 3.46
N ILE A 75 -2.04 -9.57 3.46
CA ILE A 75 -3.25 -9.61 4.30
C ILE A 75 -4.11 -10.84 3.97
N ASP A 76 -4.33 -11.12 2.69
CA ASP A 76 -5.17 -12.23 2.27
C ASP A 76 -4.50 -13.58 2.53
N ASP A 77 -3.18 -13.67 2.39
CA ASP A 77 -2.39 -14.84 2.77
C ASP A 77 -2.37 -15.04 4.30
N LEU A 78 -2.35 -13.96 5.10
CA LEU A 78 -2.50 -14.04 6.55
C LEU A 78 -3.88 -14.58 6.95
N ARG A 79 -4.95 -14.09 6.32
CA ARG A 79 -6.34 -14.58 6.53
C ARG A 79 -6.48 -16.06 6.22
N LYS A 80 -5.94 -16.50 5.07
CA LYS A 80 -5.95 -17.91 4.67
C LYS A 80 -5.22 -18.78 5.69
N ARG A 81 -4.01 -18.37 6.09
CA ARG A 81 -3.22 -19.09 7.11
C ARG A 81 -3.95 -19.17 8.45
N HIS A 82 -4.58 -18.09 8.87
CA HIS A 82 -5.37 -18.03 10.10
C HIS A 82 -6.56 -19.00 10.05
N GLY A 83 -7.32 -19.01 8.96
CA GLY A 83 -8.46 -19.94 8.79
C GLY A 83 -8.03 -21.41 8.83
N VAL A 84 -6.94 -21.76 8.13
CA VAL A 84 -6.39 -23.12 8.15
C VAL A 84 -5.94 -23.53 9.56
N LEU A 85 -5.31 -22.63 10.31
CA LEU A 85 -4.85 -22.91 11.66
C LEU A 85 -6.02 -23.02 12.66
N LEU A 86 -7.03 -22.15 12.55
CA LEU A 86 -8.24 -22.26 13.37
C LEU A 86 -8.97 -23.56 13.17
N SER A 87 -9.18 -24.00 11.91
CA SER A 87 -9.80 -25.30 11.63
C SER A 87 -9.07 -26.42 12.35
N LYS A 88 -7.74 -26.47 12.23
CA LYS A 88 -6.91 -27.47 12.91
C LYS A 88 -7.02 -27.40 14.43
N LEU A 89 -7.04 -26.20 15.01
CA LEU A 89 -7.21 -26.03 16.46
C LEU A 89 -8.59 -26.54 16.92
N TYR A 90 -9.64 -26.31 16.14
CA TYR A 90 -10.96 -26.87 16.43
C TYR A 90 -10.99 -28.39 16.30
N ASP A 91 -10.36 -28.96 15.27
CA ASP A 91 -10.27 -30.40 15.07
C ASP A 91 -9.54 -31.08 16.24
N LEU A 92 -8.42 -30.49 16.70
CA LEU A 92 -7.67 -30.97 17.87
C LEU A 92 -8.48 -30.84 19.16
N ASN A 93 -9.22 -29.73 19.31
CA ASN A 93 -10.08 -29.52 20.47
C ASN A 93 -11.24 -30.53 20.50
N ALA A 94 -11.80 -30.85 19.33
CA ALA A 94 -12.84 -31.85 19.17
C ALA A 94 -12.31 -33.26 19.45
N SER A 95 -11.12 -33.62 18.95
CA SER A 95 -10.52 -34.93 19.22
C SER A 95 -10.20 -35.10 20.71
N ALA A 96 -9.60 -34.09 21.34
CA ALA A 96 -9.31 -34.13 22.78
C ALA A 96 -10.59 -34.23 23.63
N TYR A 97 -11.67 -33.59 23.20
CA TYR A 97 -12.97 -33.75 23.83
C TYR A 97 -13.52 -35.17 23.69
N LEU A 98 -13.44 -35.76 22.49
CA LEU A 98 -13.92 -37.13 22.25
C LEU A 98 -13.11 -38.15 23.06
N ASP A 99 -11.79 -37.99 23.14
CA ASP A 99 -10.92 -38.84 23.95
C ASP A 99 -11.31 -38.75 25.44
N ASP A 100 -11.55 -37.54 25.99
CA ASP A 100 -12.01 -37.36 27.38
C ASP A 100 -13.38 -38.00 27.62
N VAL A 101 -14.31 -37.89 26.66
CA VAL A 101 -15.63 -38.54 26.74
C VAL A 101 -15.50 -40.06 26.70
N GLU A 102 -14.64 -40.59 25.84
CA GLU A 102 -14.39 -42.04 25.75
C GLU A 102 -13.74 -42.57 27.03
N ASP A 103 -12.75 -41.88 27.57
CA ASP A 103 -12.10 -42.25 28.83
C ASP A 103 -13.08 -42.22 30.00
N ARG A 104 -13.96 -41.21 30.07
CA ARG A 104 -15.07 -41.18 31.06
C ARG A 104 -16.02 -42.34 30.87
N TYR A 105 -16.39 -42.65 29.62
CA TYR A 105 -17.28 -43.76 29.34
C TYR A 105 -16.66 -45.10 29.75
N ARG A 106 -15.37 -45.32 29.45
CA ARG A 106 -14.63 -46.55 29.80
C ARG A 106 -14.32 -46.67 31.29
N SER A 107 -14.12 -45.55 31.99
CA SER A 107 -13.89 -45.53 33.44
C SER A 107 -15.18 -45.54 34.25
N ARG A 108 -16.33 -45.30 33.63
CA ARG A 108 -17.64 -45.41 34.25
C ARG A 108 -17.97 -46.89 34.44
N ASN A 109 -17.90 -47.34 35.68
CA ASN A 109 -18.46 -48.63 36.05
C ASN A 109 -19.98 -48.50 36.20
N GLU A 110 -20.73 -48.96 35.21
CA GLU A 110 -22.21 -48.90 35.19
C GLU A 110 -22.83 -49.64 36.40
N VAL A 111 -22.15 -50.65 36.94
CA VAL A 111 -22.57 -51.41 38.13
C VAL A 111 -22.63 -50.52 39.38
N LEU A 112 -21.80 -49.47 39.44
CA LEU A 112 -21.72 -48.56 40.58
C LEU A 112 -22.65 -47.35 40.45
N ASP A 113 -23.39 -47.21 39.34
CA ASP A 113 -24.34 -46.10 39.19
C ASP A 113 -25.65 -46.33 39.96
N GLU A 114 -26.10 -47.59 39.98
CA GLU A 114 -27.27 -48.05 40.71
C GLU A 114 -26.93 -48.36 42.17
N ASP A 115 -27.88 -48.24 43.09
CA ASP A 115 -27.67 -48.70 44.46
C ASP A 115 -27.44 -50.22 44.42
N PRO A 116 -26.32 -50.73 44.98
CA PRO A 116 -26.05 -52.16 45.12
C PRO A 116 -27.26 -53.00 45.55
N ARG A 117 -28.10 -52.45 46.44
CA ARG A 117 -29.31 -53.11 46.96
C ARG A 117 -30.41 -53.22 45.92
N GLU A 118 -30.55 -52.23 45.04
CA GLU A 118 -31.53 -52.25 43.95
C GLU A 118 -31.04 -53.14 42.80
N TRP A 119 -29.75 -53.06 42.49
CA TRP A 119 -29.10 -53.95 41.53
C TRP A 119 -29.28 -55.42 41.91
N MET A 120 -28.96 -55.80 43.15
CA MET A 120 -29.16 -57.18 43.66
C MET A 120 -30.63 -57.62 43.59
N LYS A 121 -31.59 -56.74 43.90
CA LYS A 121 -33.03 -57.05 43.79
C LYS A 121 -33.47 -57.27 42.34
N ARG A 122 -32.89 -56.53 41.39
CA ARG A 122 -33.16 -56.72 39.96
C ARG A 122 -32.53 -58.01 39.45
N GLU A 123 -31.27 -58.27 39.80
CA GLU A 123 -30.55 -59.50 39.44
C GLU A 123 -31.32 -60.75 39.90
N LEU A 124 -31.80 -60.76 41.15
CA LEU A 124 -32.60 -61.85 41.73
C LEU A 124 -33.96 -62.02 41.03
N ARG A 125 -34.57 -60.91 40.54
CA ARG A 125 -35.82 -60.94 39.80
C ARG A 125 -35.63 -61.52 38.40
N ASP A 126 -34.58 -61.10 37.71
CA ASP A 126 -34.34 -61.44 36.31
C ASP A 126 -33.67 -62.83 36.16
N ASN A 127 -32.90 -63.26 37.18
CA ASN A 127 -32.27 -64.57 37.23
C ASN A 127 -32.36 -65.19 38.64
N PRO A 128 -33.44 -65.93 38.95
CA PRO A 128 -33.64 -66.56 40.27
C PRO A 128 -32.56 -67.58 40.67
N GLN A 129 -31.81 -68.11 39.70
CA GLN A 129 -30.70 -69.05 39.93
C GLN A 129 -29.35 -68.36 40.19
N ALA A 130 -29.24 -67.03 40.06
CA ALA A 130 -28.05 -66.26 40.44
C ALA A 130 -27.90 -66.07 41.97
N SER A 131 -28.74 -66.75 42.77
CA SER A 131 -28.89 -66.58 44.21
C SER A 131 -27.75 -67.13 45.08
N ASP A 132 -26.73 -67.78 44.49
CA ASP A 132 -25.62 -68.37 45.26
C ASP A 132 -24.50 -67.38 45.62
N VAL A 133 -24.60 -66.10 45.23
CA VAL A 133 -23.64 -65.07 45.65
C VAL A 133 -24.22 -64.29 46.83
N ASP A 134 -24.11 -64.86 48.03
CA ASP A 134 -24.41 -64.17 49.28
C ASP A 134 -23.32 -63.12 49.56
N TYR A 135 -23.52 -61.90 49.05
CA TYR A 135 -22.67 -60.77 49.42
C TYR A 135 -22.82 -60.50 50.91
N THR A 136 -21.68 -60.49 51.61
CA THR A 136 -21.66 -60.08 53.01
C THR A 136 -22.07 -58.62 53.15
N GLN A 137 -22.67 -58.26 54.29
CA GLN A 137 -23.06 -56.87 54.57
C GLN A 137 -21.88 -55.89 54.37
N ASP A 138 -20.67 -56.31 54.76
CA ASP A 138 -19.43 -55.54 54.60
C ASP A 138 -19.03 -55.34 53.13
N GLU A 139 -19.35 -56.28 52.24
CA GLU A 139 -19.12 -56.12 50.80
C GLU A 139 -20.11 -55.13 50.20
N VAL A 140 -21.39 -55.21 50.59
CA VAL A 140 -22.43 -54.25 50.14
C VAL A 140 -22.08 -52.83 50.57
N GLU A 141 -21.62 -52.64 51.81
CA GLU A 141 -21.19 -51.33 52.31
C GLU A 141 -19.97 -50.80 51.55
N ARG A 142 -18.98 -51.65 51.26
CA ARG A 142 -17.83 -51.29 50.40
C ARG A 142 -18.26 -50.92 48.97
N MET A 143 -19.27 -51.59 48.40
CA MET A 143 -19.81 -51.21 47.09
C MET A 143 -20.54 -49.86 47.13
N ILE A 144 -21.26 -49.56 48.21
CA ILE A 144 -21.91 -48.24 48.40
C ILE A 144 -20.85 -47.13 48.56
N GLU A 145 -19.81 -47.36 49.37
CA GLU A 145 -18.71 -46.41 49.55
C GLU A 145 -17.96 -46.13 48.24
N THR A 146 -17.66 -47.18 47.47
CA THR A 146 -16.99 -47.03 46.16
C THR A 146 -17.88 -46.33 45.13
N SER A 147 -19.18 -46.64 45.09
CA SER A 147 -20.17 -45.92 44.27
C SER A 147 -20.22 -44.42 44.62
N ASN A 148 -20.29 -44.09 45.90
CA ASN A 148 -20.33 -42.70 46.37
C ASN A 148 -19.01 -41.97 46.07
N ALA A 149 -17.86 -42.62 46.29
CA ALA A 149 -16.56 -42.06 45.95
C ALA A 149 -16.43 -41.80 44.44
N GLN A 150 -16.93 -42.70 43.59
CA GLN A 150 -17.00 -42.51 42.14
C GLN A 150 -17.91 -41.33 41.77
N LYS A 151 -19.12 -41.25 42.34
CA LYS A 151 -20.05 -40.12 42.14
C LYS A 151 -19.44 -38.79 42.57
N GLU A 152 -18.75 -38.76 43.70
CA GLU A 152 -18.05 -37.57 44.19
C GLU A 152 -16.87 -37.20 43.28
N LEU A 153 -16.11 -38.19 42.78
CA LEU A 153 -15.05 -37.97 41.80
C LEU A 153 -15.61 -37.32 40.53
N TYR A 154 -16.71 -37.84 39.98
CA TYR A 154 -17.38 -37.28 38.79
C TYR A 154 -17.98 -35.90 39.04
N ALA A 155 -18.56 -35.65 40.22
CA ALA A 155 -19.05 -34.33 40.60
C ALA A 155 -17.92 -33.29 40.72
N LYS A 156 -16.73 -33.73 41.15
CA LYS A 156 -15.52 -32.88 41.24
C LYS A 156 -14.79 -32.72 39.89
N THR A 157 -14.90 -33.68 38.98
CA THR A 157 -14.25 -33.64 37.66
C THR A 157 -15.16 -33.04 36.59
N TYR A 158 -15.04 -31.74 36.37
CA TYR A 158 -15.76 -31.04 35.31
C TYR A 158 -15.52 -31.67 33.92
N PRO A 159 -16.54 -31.75 33.04
CA PRO A 159 -16.35 -32.15 31.66
C PRO A 159 -15.36 -31.23 30.93
N TYR A 160 -14.58 -31.77 30.01
CA TYR A 160 -13.78 -30.94 29.09
C TYR A 160 -14.66 -29.88 28.42
N PRO A 161 -14.20 -28.62 28.27
CA PRO A 161 -12.85 -28.10 28.51
C PRO A 161 -12.58 -27.60 29.94
N PHE A 162 -13.44 -27.89 30.91
CA PHE A 162 -13.40 -27.28 32.25
C PHE A 162 -12.76 -28.15 33.34
N SER A 163 -12.26 -29.35 33.00
CA SER A 163 -11.57 -30.22 33.97
C SER A 163 -10.31 -29.54 34.54
N PRO A 164 -10.06 -29.61 35.85
CA PRO A 164 -8.81 -29.11 36.46
C PRO A 164 -7.58 -29.95 36.08
N THR A 165 -7.77 -31.17 35.56
CA THR A 165 -6.72 -32.00 34.94
C THR A 165 -6.69 -31.90 33.41
N ALA A 166 -7.70 -31.29 32.78
CA ALA A 166 -7.51 -30.86 31.41
C ALA A 166 -6.36 -29.86 31.41
N PRO A 167 -5.45 -29.92 30.41
CA PRO A 167 -4.43 -28.90 30.26
C PRO A 167 -5.14 -27.56 30.40
N THR A 168 -4.84 -26.83 31.48
CA THR A 168 -5.59 -25.61 31.85
C THR A 168 -5.80 -24.74 30.60
N PRO A 169 -6.81 -23.85 30.54
CA PRO A 169 -6.98 -22.91 29.42
C PRO A 169 -5.71 -22.10 29.03
N ALA A 170 -4.66 -22.16 29.87
CA ALA A 170 -3.31 -21.68 29.61
C ALA A 170 -2.40 -22.58 28.73
N HIS A 171 -2.73 -23.86 28.50
CA HIS A 171 -1.90 -24.92 27.88
C HIS A 171 -2.34 -25.34 26.47
N LEU A 172 -3.60 -25.13 26.09
CA LEU A 172 -3.94 -25.11 24.67
C LEU A 172 -3.43 -23.78 24.09
N PRO A 173 -2.97 -23.70 22.82
CA PRO A 173 -2.78 -22.44 22.13
C PRO A 173 -4.15 -21.78 22.11
N SER A 174 -4.46 -20.97 23.14
CA SER A 174 -5.85 -20.60 23.36
C SER A 174 -6.32 -19.90 22.10
N ILE A 175 -7.43 -20.37 21.54
CA ILE A 175 -8.00 -19.80 20.32
C ILE A 175 -8.05 -18.27 20.47
N SER A 176 -8.32 -17.78 21.69
CA SER A 176 -8.20 -16.39 22.10
C SER A 176 -6.81 -15.76 21.92
N ARG A 177 -5.71 -16.40 22.38
CA ARG A 177 -4.33 -15.93 22.14
C ARG A 177 -3.98 -15.91 20.65
N HIS A 178 -4.38 -16.95 19.92
CA HIS A 178 -4.17 -17.01 18.48
C HIS A 178 -4.93 -15.88 17.76
N ASN A 179 -6.20 -15.70 18.08
CA ASN A 179 -7.05 -14.63 17.57
C ASN A 179 -6.48 -13.25 17.91
N TYR A 180 -6.01 -13.04 19.13
CA TYR A 180 -5.37 -11.80 19.54
C TYR A 180 -4.12 -11.49 18.69
N ASN A 181 -3.23 -12.48 18.54
CA ASN A 181 -2.03 -12.33 17.72
C ASN A 181 -2.36 -12.07 16.25
N TYR A 182 -3.33 -12.78 15.70
CA TYR A 182 -3.84 -12.57 14.34
C TYR A 182 -4.39 -11.14 14.17
N CYS A 183 -5.27 -10.70 15.08
CA CYS A 183 -5.82 -9.33 15.05
C CYS A 183 -4.71 -8.29 15.12
N LYS A 184 -3.70 -8.49 15.97
CA LYS A 184 -2.55 -7.60 16.08
C LYS A 184 -1.79 -7.50 14.75
N GLN A 185 -1.45 -8.64 14.14
CA GLN A 185 -0.77 -8.68 12.84
C GLN A 185 -1.62 -8.04 11.73
N LEU A 186 -2.93 -8.31 11.72
CA LEU A 186 -3.85 -7.74 10.75
C LEU A 186 -3.92 -6.21 10.86
N ILE A 187 -3.98 -5.66 12.08
CA ILE A 187 -3.97 -4.22 12.32
C ILE A 187 -2.65 -3.60 11.84
N GLU A 188 -1.52 -4.25 12.10
CA GLU A 188 -0.20 -3.78 11.62
C GLU A 188 -0.14 -3.74 10.09
N LEU A 189 -0.62 -4.78 9.41
CA LEU A 189 -0.69 -4.82 7.94
C LEU A 189 -1.68 -3.81 7.37
N GLN A 190 -2.84 -3.59 8.00
CA GLN A 190 -3.79 -2.55 7.58
C GLN A 190 -3.17 -1.15 7.69
N ARG A 191 -2.46 -0.86 8.79
CA ARG A 191 -1.72 0.40 8.94
C ARG A 191 -0.62 0.54 7.89
N LYS A 192 0.09 -0.55 7.58
CA LYS A 192 1.08 -0.61 6.51
C LYS A 192 0.46 -0.29 5.15
N LEU A 193 -0.67 -0.91 4.81
CA LEU A 193 -1.40 -0.69 3.57
C LEU A 193 -1.81 0.79 3.42
N LEU A 194 -2.31 1.41 4.48
CA LEU A 194 -2.68 2.84 4.46
C LEU A 194 -1.47 3.74 4.22
N ARG A 195 -0.31 3.44 4.82
CA ARG A 195 0.93 4.20 4.59
C ARG A 195 1.39 4.08 3.13
N VAL A 196 1.46 2.87 2.59
CA VAL A 196 1.87 2.63 1.21
C VAL A 196 0.92 3.31 0.22
N LYS A 197 -0.40 3.20 0.41
CA LYS A 197 -1.39 3.90 -0.43
C LYS A 197 -1.22 5.42 -0.40
N LYS A 198 -0.95 5.99 0.77
CA LYS A 198 -0.69 7.43 0.90
C LYS A 198 0.58 7.85 0.16
N GLU A 199 1.64 7.05 0.24
CA GLU A 199 2.88 7.30 -0.50
C GLU A 199 2.70 7.20 -2.01
N GLU A 200 1.96 6.19 -2.49
CA GLU A 200 1.59 6.04 -3.90
C GLU A 200 0.80 7.25 -4.40
N GLN A 201 -0.19 7.74 -3.63
CA GLN A 201 -0.94 8.95 -3.96
C GLN A 201 -0.06 10.20 -4.02
N ILE A 202 0.85 10.38 -3.06
CA ILE A 202 1.80 11.50 -3.07
C ILE A 202 2.70 11.44 -4.31
N LYS A 203 3.18 10.24 -4.68
CA LYS A 203 3.99 10.07 -5.90
C LYS A 203 3.20 10.45 -7.16
N GLN A 204 1.94 10.01 -7.26
CA GLN A 204 1.05 10.37 -8.37
C GLN A 204 0.79 11.88 -8.43
N GLN A 205 0.55 12.53 -7.30
CA GLN A 205 0.37 13.99 -7.23
C GLN A 205 1.62 14.75 -7.68
N ARG A 206 2.80 14.35 -7.19
CA ARG A 206 4.09 14.96 -7.61
C ARG A 206 4.33 14.79 -9.10
N GLU A 207 3.98 13.65 -9.67
CA GLU A 207 4.10 13.41 -11.11
C GLU A 207 3.13 14.29 -11.92
N GLN A 208 1.88 14.42 -11.47
CA GLN A 208 0.91 15.33 -12.10
C GLN A 208 1.37 16.79 -12.03
N GLU A 209 1.90 17.23 -10.89
CA GLU A 209 2.46 18.57 -10.72
C GLU A 209 3.65 18.81 -11.65
N ARG A 210 4.56 17.83 -11.76
CA ARG A 210 5.69 17.88 -12.71
C ARG A 210 5.19 18.08 -14.14
N LEU A 211 4.21 17.30 -14.58
CA LEU A 211 3.63 17.42 -15.93
C LEU A 211 2.94 18.77 -16.14
N ARG A 212 2.21 19.29 -15.14
CA ARG A 212 1.61 20.63 -15.21
C ARG A 212 2.67 21.72 -15.35
N GLN A 213 3.76 21.61 -14.60
CA GLN A 213 4.88 22.54 -14.67
C GLN A 213 5.59 22.48 -16.02
N GLU A 214 5.80 21.28 -16.58
CA GLU A 214 6.36 21.09 -17.92
C GLU A 214 5.47 21.72 -19.00
N MET A 215 4.15 21.51 -18.92
CA MET A 215 3.17 22.12 -19.83
C MET A 215 3.16 23.65 -19.73
N TYR A 216 3.24 24.19 -18.51
CA TYR A 216 3.36 25.63 -18.29
C TYR A 216 4.65 26.19 -18.91
N ASN A 217 5.80 25.54 -18.65
CA ASN A 217 7.09 25.94 -19.21
C ASN A 217 7.11 25.84 -20.75
N ARG A 218 6.42 24.86 -21.32
CA ARG A 218 6.25 24.74 -22.77
C ARG A 218 5.44 25.91 -23.34
N ARG A 219 4.26 26.20 -22.75
CA ARG A 219 3.41 27.33 -23.18
C ARG A 219 4.15 28.66 -23.10
N ARG A 220 4.92 28.87 -22.02
CA ARG A 220 5.74 30.06 -21.86
C ARG A 220 6.78 30.20 -22.96
N ARG A 221 7.51 29.13 -23.29
CA ARG A 221 8.50 29.14 -24.40
C ARG A 221 7.85 29.42 -25.74
N GLU A 222 6.68 28.84 -26.01
CA GLU A 222 5.91 29.09 -27.24
C GLU A 222 5.45 30.56 -27.33
N GLU A 223 5.00 31.15 -26.23
CA GLU A 223 4.60 32.56 -26.20
C GLU A 223 5.79 33.50 -26.38
N GLU A 224 6.91 33.24 -25.72
CA GLU A 224 8.16 33.99 -25.89
C GLU A 224 8.65 33.91 -27.34
N ALA A 225 8.62 32.72 -27.96
CA ALA A 225 8.94 32.54 -29.37
C ALA A 225 7.97 33.31 -30.29
N ARG A 226 6.66 33.34 -29.97
CA ARG A 226 5.67 34.11 -30.74
C ARG A 226 5.93 35.61 -30.67
N ARG A 227 6.30 36.12 -29.49
CA ARG A 227 6.67 37.54 -29.30
C ARG A 227 7.94 37.89 -30.07
N GLN A 228 8.94 37.00 -30.06
CA GLN A 228 10.16 37.18 -30.85
C GLN A 228 9.88 37.18 -32.35
N ALA A 229 9.12 36.20 -32.85
CA ALA A 229 8.74 36.13 -34.26
C ALA A 229 7.94 37.36 -34.70
N GLN A 230 7.04 37.88 -33.86
CA GLN A 230 6.33 39.12 -34.14
C GLN A 230 7.29 40.33 -34.15
N SER A 231 8.20 40.42 -33.19
CA SER A 231 9.18 41.51 -33.14
C SER A 231 10.14 41.48 -34.34
N GLU A 232 10.55 40.29 -34.79
CA GLU A 232 11.35 40.11 -36.00
C GLU A 232 10.57 40.49 -37.25
N LYS A 233 9.30 40.06 -37.35
CA LYS A 233 8.41 40.45 -38.44
C LYS A 233 8.25 41.97 -38.50
N ASP A 234 7.96 42.62 -37.37
CA ASP A 234 7.84 44.08 -37.28
C ASP A 234 9.16 44.78 -37.64
N ARG A 235 10.31 44.20 -37.27
CA ARG A 235 11.64 44.71 -37.63
C ARG A 235 11.88 44.61 -39.13
N LEU A 236 11.52 43.49 -39.77
CA LEU A 236 11.65 43.31 -41.23
C LEU A 236 10.67 44.20 -42.00
N GLU A 237 9.45 44.40 -41.50
CA GLU A 237 8.47 45.31 -42.08
C GLU A 237 8.96 46.75 -42.06
N LYS A 238 9.60 47.19 -40.96
CA LYS A 238 10.17 48.55 -40.80
C LYS A 238 11.45 48.82 -41.60
N LYS A 239 12.14 47.80 -42.12
CA LYS A 239 13.33 48.01 -42.96
C LYS A 239 12.98 48.73 -44.26
N PHE A 240 13.79 49.72 -44.62
CA PHE A 240 13.65 50.46 -45.87
C PHE A 240 13.87 49.52 -47.06
N PRO A 241 12.98 49.48 -48.06
CA PRO A 241 13.11 48.58 -49.20
C PRO A 241 14.29 49.01 -50.07
N THR A 242 15.05 48.04 -50.56
CA THR A 242 16.24 48.25 -51.38
C THR A 242 15.93 48.18 -52.87
N THR A 243 14.85 47.48 -53.26
CA THR A 243 14.41 47.30 -54.64
C THR A 243 12.97 47.79 -54.86
N ILE A 244 12.57 47.99 -56.12
CA ILE A 244 11.19 48.39 -56.48
C ILE A 244 10.20 47.28 -56.12
N GLU A 245 10.59 46.01 -56.29
CA GLU A 245 9.75 44.86 -55.94
C GLU A 245 9.51 44.80 -54.42
N GLU A 246 10.57 45.01 -53.63
CA GLU A 246 10.43 45.11 -52.17
C GLU A 246 9.54 46.28 -51.79
N PHE A 247 9.68 47.45 -52.43
CA PHE A 247 8.82 48.61 -52.20
C PHE A 247 7.35 48.27 -52.46
N ASN A 248 7.03 47.66 -53.61
CA ASN A 248 5.67 47.26 -53.97
C ASN A 248 5.10 46.17 -53.05
N SER A 249 5.95 45.35 -52.45
CA SER A 249 5.53 44.31 -51.49
C SER A 249 5.18 44.87 -50.10
N LYS A 250 5.60 46.10 -49.76
CA LYS A 250 5.33 46.70 -48.44
C LYS A 250 3.86 47.11 -48.29
N PRO A 251 3.34 47.21 -47.06
CA PRO A 251 2.00 47.77 -46.81
C PRO A 251 1.86 49.18 -47.40
N LYS A 252 0.68 49.52 -47.92
CA LYS A 252 0.41 50.79 -48.60
C LYS A 252 0.76 52.02 -47.75
N ASP A 253 0.56 51.94 -46.43
CA ASP A 253 0.92 53.02 -45.50
C ASP A 253 2.44 53.24 -45.41
N PHE A 254 3.21 52.16 -45.50
CA PHE A 254 4.67 52.23 -45.53
C PHE A 254 5.18 52.69 -46.89
N GLN A 255 4.56 52.24 -47.99
CA GLN A 255 4.82 52.77 -49.34
C GLN A 255 4.59 54.29 -49.39
N ASN A 256 3.49 54.76 -48.82
CA ASN A 256 3.15 56.18 -48.70
C ASN A 256 4.22 56.95 -47.90
N LEU A 257 4.68 56.40 -46.77
CA LEU A 257 5.74 57.00 -45.96
C LEU A 257 7.05 57.14 -46.75
N ILE A 258 7.43 56.10 -47.50
CA ILE A 258 8.63 56.09 -48.35
C ILE A 258 8.47 57.05 -49.54
N ALA A 259 7.29 57.10 -50.17
CA ALA A 259 7.00 58.01 -51.27
C ALA A 259 7.13 59.47 -50.83
N ARG A 260 6.59 59.82 -49.64
CA ARG A 260 6.81 61.14 -49.02
C ARG A 260 8.28 61.41 -48.78
N PHE A 261 9.03 60.43 -48.28
CA PHE A 261 10.46 60.56 -48.06
C PHE A 261 11.24 60.87 -49.36
N LEU A 262 10.96 60.11 -50.44
CA LEU A 262 11.64 60.30 -51.72
C LEU A 262 11.35 61.68 -52.34
N ASP A 263 10.13 62.20 -52.16
CA ASP A 263 9.70 63.51 -52.69
C ASP A 263 10.06 64.70 -51.77
N ALA A 264 10.38 64.48 -50.49
CA ALA A 264 10.59 65.52 -49.47
C ALA A 264 11.76 66.49 -49.70
N GLY A 265 12.62 66.25 -50.71
CA GLY A 265 13.74 67.13 -51.04
C GLY A 265 14.69 67.38 -49.86
N THR A 266 14.81 68.63 -49.42
CA THR A 266 15.67 69.04 -48.29
C THR A 266 15.19 68.53 -46.93
N LEU A 267 13.93 68.12 -46.79
CA LEU A 267 13.37 67.60 -45.53
C LEU A 267 13.70 66.11 -45.29
N GLN A 268 14.42 65.46 -46.20
CA GLN A 268 14.79 64.04 -46.10
C GLN A 268 15.54 63.71 -44.80
N GLU A 269 16.45 64.58 -44.35
CA GLU A 269 17.21 64.33 -43.11
C GLU A 269 16.31 64.22 -41.87
N LYS A 270 15.23 65.01 -41.83
CA LYS A 270 14.23 64.96 -40.75
C LYS A 270 13.50 63.61 -40.76
N HIS A 271 13.17 63.10 -41.94
CA HIS A 271 12.54 61.79 -42.08
C HIS A 271 13.48 60.62 -41.77
N LEU A 272 14.78 60.72 -42.08
CA LEU A 272 15.77 59.73 -41.66
C LEU A 272 15.82 59.61 -40.13
N LYS A 273 15.89 60.75 -39.44
CA LYS A 273 15.88 60.81 -37.96
C LYS A 273 14.55 60.34 -37.37
N ALA A 274 13.42 60.73 -37.97
CA ALA A 274 12.09 60.37 -37.46
C ALA A 274 11.77 58.88 -37.58
N ASN A 275 12.23 58.21 -38.65
CA ASN A 275 11.94 56.81 -38.92
C ASN A 275 13.09 55.85 -38.59
N ASN A 276 14.20 56.36 -38.03
CA ASN A 276 15.42 55.60 -37.73
C ASN A 276 15.99 54.89 -38.97
N TRP A 277 16.00 55.56 -40.12
CA TRP A 277 16.63 55.04 -41.34
C TRP A 277 18.06 55.54 -41.47
N THR A 278 18.97 54.66 -41.88
CA THR A 278 20.34 55.06 -42.17
C THR A 278 20.46 55.56 -43.62
N PRO A 279 21.35 56.54 -43.91
CA PRO A 279 21.59 56.98 -45.28
C PRO A 279 22.01 55.84 -46.21
N GLU A 280 22.70 54.84 -45.67
CA GLU A 280 23.19 53.66 -46.40
C GLU A 280 22.03 52.75 -46.85
N GLU A 281 21.04 52.48 -45.99
CA GLU A 281 19.87 51.65 -46.33
C GLU A 281 19.00 52.28 -47.41
N VAL A 282 18.96 53.61 -47.46
CA VAL A 282 18.08 54.37 -48.35
C VAL A 282 18.72 54.64 -49.72
N ALA A 283 20.05 54.64 -49.79
CA ALA A 283 20.81 54.94 -50.99
C ALA A 283 20.43 54.08 -52.22
N PRO A 284 20.19 52.75 -52.12
CA PRO A 284 19.85 51.91 -53.27
C PRO A 284 18.56 52.36 -53.97
N LEU A 285 17.46 52.50 -53.22
CA LEU A 285 16.17 52.90 -53.80
C LEU A 285 16.18 54.36 -54.25
N LYS A 286 16.91 55.24 -53.54
CA LYS A 286 17.09 56.63 -53.96
C LYS A 286 17.84 56.72 -55.30
N LYS A 287 18.85 55.88 -55.51
CA LYS A 287 19.57 55.77 -56.78
C LYS A 287 18.66 55.28 -57.91
N ILE A 288 17.75 54.35 -57.62
CA ILE A 288 16.75 53.87 -58.58
C ILE A 288 15.74 54.98 -58.91
N TYR A 289 15.21 55.67 -57.90
CA TYR A 289 14.27 56.80 -58.06
C TYR A 289 14.82 57.93 -58.94
N ASN A 290 16.11 58.24 -58.82
CA ASN A 290 16.74 59.27 -59.65
C ASN A 290 17.03 58.82 -61.09
N LYS A 291 17.05 57.51 -61.35
CA LYS A 291 17.42 56.93 -62.65
C LYS A 291 16.22 56.50 -63.49
N ASP A 292 15.18 55.98 -62.85
CA ASP A 292 13.99 55.45 -63.51
C ASP A 292 12.84 56.45 -63.43
N ASP A 293 12.60 57.17 -64.54
CA ASP A 293 11.53 58.16 -64.66
C ASP A 293 10.14 57.56 -64.45
N LYS A 294 9.93 56.28 -64.81
CA LYS A 294 8.62 55.63 -64.61
C LYS A 294 8.33 55.43 -63.13
N PHE A 295 9.33 54.93 -62.39
CA PHE A 295 9.22 54.79 -60.94
C PHE A 295 9.05 56.15 -60.26
N ARG A 296 9.77 57.17 -60.72
CA ARG A 296 9.63 58.54 -60.22
C ARG A 296 8.22 59.11 -60.43
N SER A 297 7.67 59.01 -61.64
CA SER A 297 6.30 59.46 -61.93
C SER A 297 5.27 58.71 -61.08
N HIS A 298 5.47 57.40 -60.84
CA HIS A 298 4.61 56.60 -59.99
C HIS A 298 4.61 57.09 -58.53
N ILE A 299 5.80 57.36 -57.96
CA ILE A 299 5.93 57.91 -56.60
C ILE A 299 5.26 59.29 -56.49
N ILE A 300 5.47 60.18 -57.46
CA ILE A 300 4.82 61.50 -57.49
C ILE A 300 3.30 61.34 -57.52
N ALA A 301 2.78 60.43 -58.35
CA ALA A 301 1.34 60.13 -58.39
C ALA A 301 0.81 59.59 -57.06
N MET A 302 1.56 58.72 -56.36
CA MET A 302 1.20 58.28 -55.00
C MET A 302 1.15 59.45 -54.03
N VAL A 303 2.13 60.37 -54.06
CA VAL A 303 2.17 61.54 -53.18
C VAL A 303 1.00 62.50 -53.43
N MET A 304 0.64 62.73 -54.69
CA MET A 304 -0.49 63.59 -55.04
C MET A 304 -1.83 62.97 -54.64
N ASN A 305 -1.96 61.64 -54.74
CA ASN A 305 -3.18 60.91 -54.38
C ASN A 305 -3.29 60.56 -52.89
N MET A 306 -2.23 60.78 -52.10
CA MET A 306 -2.31 60.58 -50.67
C MET A 306 -3.30 61.58 -50.07
N PRO A 307 -4.26 61.12 -49.24
CA PRO A 307 -5.04 62.06 -48.46
C PRO A 307 -4.04 62.91 -47.66
N LYS A 308 -4.04 64.23 -47.89
CA LYS A 308 -3.26 65.20 -47.11
C LYS A 308 -3.64 64.92 -45.68
N SER A 309 -2.77 64.21 -44.95
CA SER A 309 -3.14 63.63 -43.67
C SER A 309 -3.63 64.76 -42.80
N THR A 310 -4.93 64.78 -42.54
CA THR A 310 -5.49 65.53 -41.43
C THR A 310 -4.75 64.95 -40.24
N SER A 311 -3.77 65.70 -39.74
CA SER A 311 -3.31 65.55 -38.37
C SER A 311 -4.54 65.83 -37.51
N SER A 312 -5.44 64.84 -37.44
CA SER A 312 -6.57 64.84 -36.55
C SER A 312 -5.95 64.63 -35.19
N ASP A 313 -5.52 65.74 -34.61
CA ASP A 313 -5.08 65.83 -33.23
C ASP A 313 -6.06 65.01 -32.39
N PRO A 314 -5.61 63.91 -31.74
CA PRO A 314 -6.47 63.06 -30.94
C PRO A 314 -7.24 63.85 -29.88
N ARG A 315 -6.72 65.02 -29.47
CA ARG A 315 -7.34 65.92 -28.50
C ARG A 315 -8.59 66.63 -29.02
N ARG A 316 -8.79 66.71 -30.35
CA ARG A 316 -9.97 67.34 -30.96
C ARG A 316 -11.19 66.42 -31.10
N ARG A 317 -11.07 65.13 -30.73
CA ARG A 317 -12.13 64.13 -30.98
C ARG A 317 -13.04 63.85 -29.77
N ASN A 318 -12.69 64.35 -28.57
CA ASN A 318 -13.46 64.15 -27.33
C ASN A 318 -13.94 65.48 -26.70
N GLY A 319 -14.10 66.53 -27.51
CA GLY A 319 -14.63 67.84 -27.06
C GLY A 319 -16.10 67.99 -27.35
#